data_AF-A0A1G9ZG01-F1
#
_entry.id   AF-A0A1G9ZG01-F1
#
_cell.length_a   1.000
_cell.length_b   1.000
_cell.length_c   1.000
_cell.angle_alpha   90.00
_cell.angle_beta   90.00
_cell.angle_gamma   90.00
#
_symmetry.space_group_name_H-M   'P 1'
#
loop_
_entity.id
_entity.type
_entity.pdbx_description
1 polymer ?
#
loop_
_entity_poly.entity_id
_entity_poly.type
_entity_poly.pdbx_seq_one_letter_code
_entity_poly.pdbx_strand_id
1 'polypeptide(L)'
;MTDQLAVTTPASHPSVKSGKVGILLVNLGTPDGTDYTSMRRYLKEFLTDRRVIEWSRLFWYPILFGIVLNTRPGKVGKAYETIWNRDLNESYLRTYTRNQSELMAKSFADQPNVIVDWGMRYGQPSIASRMDALQKAGCERILVFPL
;
A
#
# COMPACT_ATOMS: atom_id res chain seq x y z
N MET A 1 2.36 -4.83 43.55
CA MET A 1 3.82 -4.98 43.38
C MET A 1 4.04 -6.00 42.27
N THR A 2 3.99 -5.55 41.02
CA THR A 2 4.31 -6.38 39.86
C THR A 2 5.72 -6.01 39.44
N ASP A 3 6.61 -6.98 39.59
CA ASP A 3 8.03 -6.92 39.33
C ASP A 3 8.26 -6.61 37.85
N GLN A 4 8.67 -5.38 37.53
CA GLN A 4 9.20 -5.06 36.20
C GLN A 4 10.57 -5.70 36.11
N LEU A 5 10.63 -6.91 35.54
CA LEU A 5 11.89 -7.53 35.14
C LEU A 5 12.62 -6.56 34.20
N ALA A 6 13.62 -5.85 34.73
CA ALA A 6 14.48 -4.99 33.97
C ALA A 6 15.20 -5.85 32.92
N VAL A 7 14.83 -5.67 31.65
CA VAL A 7 15.50 -6.34 30.53
C VAL A 7 16.93 -5.78 30.47
N THR A 8 17.89 -6.54 30.99
CA THR A 8 19.31 -6.22 30.91
C THR A 8 19.81 -6.54 29.50
N THR A 9 19.81 -5.54 28.64
CA THR A 9 20.39 -5.66 27.29
C THR A 9 21.93 -5.70 27.39
N PRO A 10 22.62 -6.60 26.68
CA PRO A 10 24.08 -6.60 26.58
C PRO A 10 24.63 -5.26 26.09
N ALA A 11 25.88 -4.92 26.45
CA ALA A 11 26.50 -3.65 26.07
C ALA A 11 26.59 -3.41 24.55
N SER A 12 26.55 -4.48 23.75
CA SER A 12 26.56 -4.44 22.28
C SER A 12 25.17 -4.51 21.64
N HIS A 13 24.09 -4.46 22.42
CA HIS A 13 22.73 -4.57 21.89
C HIS A 13 22.36 -3.30 21.09
N PRO A 14 21.91 -3.43 19.83
CA PRO A 14 21.50 -2.28 19.03
C PRO A 14 20.26 -1.61 19.62
N SER A 15 20.16 -0.28 19.49
CA SER A 15 18.93 0.44 19.85
C SER A 15 17.82 0.09 18.87
N VAL A 16 16.77 -0.55 19.38
CA VAL A 16 15.56 -0.92 18.63
C VAL A 16 14.36 -0.17 19.19
N LYS A 17 13.54 0.38 18.29
CA LYS A 17 12.23 0.94 18.63
C LYS A 17 11.25 -0.21 18.82
N SER A 18 10.45 -0.19 19.88
CA SER A 18 9.46 -1.23 20.20
C SER A 18 8.22 -0.66 20.88
N GLY A 19 7.21 -1.49 21.12
CA GLY A 19 6.04 -1.15 21.93
C GLY A 19 4.92 -0.38 21.22
N LYS A 20 4.97 -0.25 19.89
CA LYS A 20 3.92 0.42 19.10
C LYS A 20 2.96 -0.55 18.41
N VAL A 21 1.77 -0.06 18.10
CA VAL A 21 0.77 -0.73 17.27
C VAL A 21 0.63 0.04 15.95
N GLY A 22 0.80 -0.66 14.83
CA GLY A 22 0.55 -0.13 13.49
C GLY A 22 -0.87 -0.47 13.03
N ILE A 23 -1.59 0.49 12.45
CA ILE A 23 -2.83 0.27 11.72
C ILE A 23 -2.53 0.60 10.26
N LEU A 24 -2.59 -0.41 9.39
CA LEU A 24 -2.34 -0.27 7.95
C LEU A 24 -3.65 -0.41 7.19
N LEU A 25 -4.19 0.71 6.71
CA LEU A 25 -5.34 0.71 5.81
C LEU A 25 -4.88 0.21 4.45
N VAL A 26 -5.54 -0.82 3.90
CA VAL A 26 -5.15 -1.39 2.60
C VAL A 26 -6.29 -1.31 1.61
N ASN A 27 -5.96 -0.88 0.38
CA ASN A 27 -6.91 -0.84 -0.73
C ASN A 27 -6.29 -1.47 -1.98
N LEU A 28 -7.10 -1.69 -3.02
CA LEU A 28 -6.69 -2.27 -4.30
C LEU A 28 -5.53 -1.50 -4.93
N GLY A 29 -5.61 -0.18 -4.91
CA GLY A 29 -4.64 0.69 -5.52
C GLY A 29 -5.01 1.20 -6.91
N THR A 30 -4.15 2.07 -7.41
CA THR A 30 -4.36 2.88 -8.61
C THR A 30 -3.02 3.03 -9.35
N PRO A 31 -3.03 3.30 -10.67
CA PRO A 31 -1.85 3.83 -11.34
C PRO A 31 -1.37 5.14 -10.70
N ASP A 32 -0.05 5.39 -10.81
CA ASP A 32 0.62 6.63 -10.36
C ASP A 32 0.32 7.84 -11.26
N GLY A 33 -0.21 7.59 -12.45
CA GLY A 33 -0.51 8.59 -13.47
C GLY A 33 -1.36 8.01 -14.59
N THR A 34 -1.87 8.87 -15.46
CA THR A 34 -2.74 8.49 -16.58
C THR A 34 -1.96 8.15 -17.85
N ASP A 35 -0.63 8.36 -17.84
CA ASP A 35 0.26 8.07 -18.95
C ASP A 35 0.43 6.56 -19.18
N TYR A 36 0.88 6.21 -20.39
CA TYR A 36 1.05 4.82 -20.80
C TYR A 36 1.93 4.00 -19.85
N THR A 37 3.02 4.58 -19.33
CA THR A 37 3.98 3.86 -18.48
C THR A 37 3.39 3.55 -17.12
N SER A 38 2.77 4.54 -16.48
CA SER A 38 2.09 4.37 -15.19
C SER A 38 0.95 3.37 -15.29
N MET A 39 0.13 3.48 -16.34
CA MET A 39 -0.97 2.55 -16.60
C MET A 39 -0.49 1.14 -16.90
N ARG A 40 0.56 0.98 -17.71
CA ARG A 40 1.13 -0.34 -18.04
C ARG A 40 1.70 -1.02 -16.81
N ARG A 41 2.39 -0.27 -15.93
CA ARG A 41 2.93 -0.80 -14.67
C ARG A 41 1.80 -1.34 -13.78
N TYR A 42 0.79 -0.51 -13.52
CA TYR A 42 -0.38 -0.90 -12.73
C TYR A 42 -1.10 -2.12 -13.31
N LEU A 43 -1.42 -2.12 -14.61
CA LEU A 43 -2.10 -3.23 -15.26
C LEU A 43 -1.27 -4.51 -15.24
N LYS A 44 0.06 -4.41 -15.37
CA LYS A 44 0.96 -5.58 -15.28
C LYS A 44 0.87 -6.19 -13.89
N GLU A 45 0.94 -5.38 -12.83
CA GLU A 45 0.82 -5.88 -11.45
C GLU A 45 -0.54 -6.52 -11.19
N PHE A 46 -1.62 -5.84 -11.56
CA PHE A 46 -3.00 -6.29 -11.35
C PHE A 46 -3.31 -7.60 -12.10
N LEU A 47 -2.97 -7.65 -13.39
CA LEU A 47 -3.35 -8.77 -14.28
C LEU A 47 -2.37 -9.95 -14.23
N THR A 48 -1.23 -9.82 -13.54
CA THR A 48 -0.33 -10.96 -13.25
C THR A 48 -0.76 -11.69 -11.97
N ASP A 49 -1.63 -11.10 -11.14
CA ASP A 49 -2.08 -11.71 -9.90
C ASP A 49 -3.02 -12.90 -10.16
N ARG A 50 -2.64 -14.06 -9.60
CA ARG A 50 -3.42 -15.30 -9.70
C ARG A 50 -4.75 -15.24 -8.95
N ARG A 51 -4.91 -14.28 -8.05
CA ARG A 51 -6.19 -14.02 -7.36
C ARG A 51 -7.16 -13.21 -8.21
N VAL A 52 -6.68 -12.59 -9.28
CA VAL A 52 -7.49 -11.80 -10.23
C VAL A 52 -7.72 -12.58 -11.52
N ILE A 53 -6.68 -13.24 -12.03
CA ILE A 53 -6.76 -14.05 -13.24
C ILE A 53 -6.53 -15.52 -12.89
N GLU A 54 -7.57 -16.32 -13.06
CA GLU A 54 -7.59 -17.76 -12.71
C GLU A 54 -7.06 -18.67 -13.83
N TRP A 55 -6.76 -18.12 -15.01
CA TRP A 55 -6.22 -18.89 -16.13
C TRP A 55 -4.79 -19.39 -15.88
N SER A 56 -4.43 -20.52 -16.48
CA SER A 56 -3.04 -20.99 -16.48
C SER A 56 -2.11 -19.94 -17.08
N ARG A 57 -0.98 -19.68 -16.41
CA ARG A 57 0.03 -18.71 -16.84
C ARG A 57 0.56 -18.98 -18.24
N LEU A 58 0.60 -20.26 -18.65
CA LEU A 58 1.08 -20.67 -19.97
C LEU A 58 0.25 -20.03 -21.10
N PHE A 59 -1.06 -19.94 -20.92
CA PHE A 59 -1.96 -19.34 -21.91
C PHE A 59 -2.14 -17.84 -21.66
N TRP A 60 -2.20 -17.41 -20.39
CA TRP A 60 -2.47 -16.02 -20.06
C TRP A 60 -1.28 -15.09 -20.33
N TYR A 61 -0.05 -15.51 -20.05
CA TYR A 61 1.10 -14.62 -20.18
C TYR A 61 1.36 -14.18 -21.63
N PRO A 62 1.28 -15.05 -22.65
CA PRO A 62 1.36 -14.61 -24.05
C PRO A 62 0.31 -13.56 -24.40
N ILE A 63 -0.93 -13.70 -23.93
CA ILE A 63 -2.02 -12.74 -24.15
C ILE A 63 -1.74 -11.43 -23.41
N LEU A 64 -1.33 -11.52 -22.14
CA LEU A 64 -1.07 -10.38 -21.27
C LEU A 64 0.07 -9.52 -21.82
N PHE A 65 1.24 -10.13 -22.05
CA PHE A 65 2.45 -9.43 -22.47
C PHE A 65 2.46 -9.11 -23.98
N GLY A 66 1.72 -9.87 -24.80
CA GLY A 66 1.61 -9.65 -26.25
C GLY A 66 0.53 -8.63 -26.66
N ILE A 67 -0.70 -8.78 -26.16
CA ILE A 67 -1.83 -7.96 -26.62
C ILE A 67 -2.24 -6.95 -25.55
N VAL A 68 -2.53 -7.42 -24.34
CA VAL A 68 -3.23 -6.61 -23.33
C VAL A 68 -2.38 -5.44 -22.87
N LEU A 69 -1.14 -5.67 -22.45
CA LEU A 69 -0.28 -4.60 -21.95
C LEU A 69 0.13 -3.62 -23.05
N ASN A 70 0.07 -4.00 -24.33
CA ASN A 70 0.45 -3.12 -25.45
C ASN A 70 -0.70 -2.22 -25.91
N THR A 71 -1.95 -2.66 -25.74
CA THR A 71 -3.13 -1.96 -26.28
C THR A 71 -3.99 -1.30 -25.19
N ARG A 72 -4.13 -1.96 -24.03
CA ARG A 72 -5.06 -1.56 -22.97
C ARG A 72 -4.64 -0.32 -22.16
N PRO A 73 -3.35 -0.06 -21.87
CA PRO A 73 -2.97 1.07 -21.02
C PRO A 73 -3.46 2.42 -21.53
N GLY A 74 -3.37 2.69 -22.84
CA GLY A 74 -3.83 3.96 -23.41
C GLY A 74 -5.34 4.16 -23.28
N LYS A 75 -6.13 3.10 -23.51
CA LYS A 75 -7.59 3.17 -23.35
C LYS A 75 -7.99 3.40 -21.89
N VAL A 76 -7.37 2.68 -20.96
CA VAL A 76 -7.68 2.80 -19.53
C VAL A 76 -7.16 4.13 -18.97
N GLY A 77 -5.99 4.60 -19.41
CA GLY A 77 -5.43 5.89 -19.02
C GLY A 77 -6.38 7.06 -19.33
N LYS A 78 -6.98 7.08 -20.53
CA LYS A 78 -8.01 8.07 -20.90
C LYS A 78 -9.22 8.03 -19.96
N ALA A 79 -9.65 6.85 -19.55
CA ALA A 79 -10.76 6.72 -18.60
C ALA A 79 -10.38 7.30 -17.22
N TYR A 80 -9.18 6.98 -16.71
CA TYR A 80 -8.69 7.58 -15.46
C TYR A 80 -8.54 9.10 -15.56
N GLU A 81 -8.12 9.62 -16.71
CA GLU A 81 -7.98 11.06 -16.94
C GLU A 81 -9.31 11.83 -16.77
N THR A 82 -10.44 11.22 -17.14
CA THR A 82 -11.76 11.85 -16.98
C THR A 82 -12.16 12.08 -15.52
N ILE A 83 -11.61 11.28 -14.60
CA ILE A 83 -11.93 11.32 -13.16
C ILE A 83 -10.68 11.61 -12.32
N TRP A 84 -9.62 12.14 -12.91
CA TRP A 84 -8.36 12.38 -12.20
C TRP A 84 -8.51 13.54 -11.23
N ASN A 85 -8.00 13.38 -10.01
CA ASN A 85 -7.88 14.49 -9.07
C ASN A 85 -6.69 15.35 -9.50
N ARG A 86 -6.98 16.45 -10.22
CA ARG A 86 -5.96 17.34 -10.79
C ARG A 86 -5.26 18.19 -9.73
N ASP A 87 -5.93 18.50 -8.62
CA ASP A 87 -5.38 19.33 -7.55
C ASP A 87 -4.23 18.62 -6.82
N LEU A 88 -4.38 17.30 -6.62
CA LEU A 88 -3.40 16.45 -5.93
C LEU A 88 -2.59 15.56 -6.87
N ASN A 89 -2.86 15.65 -8.18
CA ASN A 89 -2.27 14.84 -9.24
C ASN A 89 -2.27 13.32 -8.94
N GLU A 90 -3.44 12.78 -8.62
CA GLU A 90 -3.62 11.36 -8.28
C GLU A 90 -5.06 10.89 -8.56
N SER A 91 -5.34 9.59 -8.39
CA SER A 91 -6.73 9.11 -8.41
C SER A 91 -7.48 9.45 -7.12
N TYR A 92 -8.80 9.62 -7.22
CA TYR A 92 -9.64 9.77 -6.03
C TYR A 92 -9.58 8.59 -5.08
N LEU A 93 -9.36 7.35 -5.56
CA LEU A 93 -9.18 6.19 -4.67
C LEU A 93 -7.98 6.41 -3.74
N ARG A 94 -6.87 6.92 -4.27
CA ARG A 94 -5.70 7.30 -3.47
C ARG A 94 -6.02 8.46 -2.54
N THR A 95 -6.67 9.51 -3.04
CA THR A 95 -7.06 10.67 -2.23
C THR A 95 -7.88 10.26 -1.02
N TYR A 96 -8.95 9.49 -1.21
CA TYR A 96 -9.81 9.09 -0.11
C TYR A 96 -9.12 8.14 0.86
N THR A 97 -8.33 7.17 0.35
CA THR A 97 -7.57 6.26 1.22
C THR A 97 -6.58 7.02 2.11
N ARG A 98 -5.81 7.96 1.53
CA ARG A 98 -4.89 8.81 2.31
C ARG A 98 -5.65 9.66 3.33
N ASN A 99 -6.71 10.34 2.90
CA ASN A 99 -7.49 11.22 3.78
C ASN A 99 -8.12 10.45 4.95
N GLN A 100 -8.65 9.24 4.70
CA GLN A 100 -9.18 8.36 5.76
C GLN A 100 -8.07 7.97 6.75
N SER A 101 -6.89 7.62 6.26
CA SER A 101 -5.73 7.32 7.11
C SER A 101 -5.30 8.52 7.95
N GLU A 102 -5.26 9.71 7.37
CA GLU A 102 -4.89 10.95 8.08
C GLU A 102 -5.92 11.34 9.15
N LEU A 103 -7.21 11.24 8.83
CA LEU A 103 -8.29 11.50 9.79
C LEU A 103 -8.30 10.48 10.92
N MET A 104 -8.06 9.20 10.61
CA MET A 104 -7.94 8.16 11.63
C MET A 104 -6.69 8.40 12.50
N ALA A 105 -5.55 8.78 11.92
CA ALA A 105 -4.36 9.15 12.68
C ALA A 105 -4.65 10.28 13.69
N LYS A 106 -5.40 11.31 13.25
CA LYS A 106 -5.84 12.41 14.13
C LYS A 106 -6.75 11.93 15.25
N SER A 107 -7.63 10.95 15.00
CA SER A 107 -8.50 10.38 16.04
C SER A 107 -7.73 9.60 17.12
N PHE A 108 -6.49 9.17 16.82
CA PHE A 108 -5.59 8.50 17.76
C PHE A 108 -4.51 9.44 18.34
N ALA A 109 -4.66 10.77 18.23
CA ALA A 109 -3.64 11.72 18.69
C ALA A 109 -3.25 11.57 20.17
N ASP A 110 -4.20 11.16 21.03
CA ASP A 110 -3.97 10.92 22.46
C ASP A 110 -3.31 9.56 22.77
N GLN A 111 -3.05 8.74 21.74
CA GLN A 111 -2.45 7.41 21.83
C GLN A 111 -1.11 7.38 21.07
N PRO A 112 -0.01 7.89 21.66
CA PRO A 112 1.29 8.07 20.97
C PRO A 112 1.97 6.76 20.54
N ASN A 113 1.48 5.62 21.05
CA ASN A 113 1.92 4.28 20.69
C ASN A 113 1.18 3.71 19.46
N VAL A 114 0.19 4.41 18.90
CA VAL A 114 -0.52 4.01 17.68
C VAL A 114 0.03 4.79 16.48
N ILE A 115 0.35 4.07 15.40
CA ILE A 115 0.74 4.66 14.12
C ILE A 115 -0.25 4.19 13.06
N VAL A 116 -0.92 5.13 12.41
CA VAL A 116 -1.83 4.84 11.29
C VAL A 116 -1.11 5.15 9.98
N ASP A 117 -1.26 4.25 9.02
CA ASP A 117 -0.62 4.30 7.71
C ASP A 117 -1.53 3.67 6.65
N TRP A 118 -1.22 3.82 5.37
CA TRP A 118 -2.01 3.26 4.28
C TRP A 118 -1.16 2.74 3.14
N GLY A 119 -1.60 1.64 2.52
CA GLY A 119 -0.90 0.96 1.44
C GLY A 119 -1.83 0.43 0.36
N MET A 120 -1.28 0.29 -0.83
CA MET A 120 -1.97 -0.17 -2.03
C MET A 120 -1.47 -1.56 -2.41
N ARG A 121 -2.40 -2.43 -2.83
CA ARG A 121 -2.03 -3.75 -3.33
C ARG A 121 -1.29 -3.68 -4.67
N TYR A 122 -1.74 -2.80 -5.56
CA TYR A 122 -1.11 -2.52 -6.84
C TYR A 122 -0.79 -1.02 -6.95
N GLY A 123 0.43 -0.68 -7.36
CA GLY A 123 0.91 0.69 -7.34
C GLY A 123 1.46 1.15 -5.99
N GLN A 124 1.61 2.47 -5.83
CA GLN A 124 2.28 3.07 -4.67
C GLN A 124 1.33 3.83 -3.72
N PRO A 125 1.70 3.94 -2.42
CA PRO A 125 2.75 3.18 -1.73
C PRO A 125 2.35 1.71 -1.56
N SER A 126 3.26 0.76 -1.78
CA SER A 126 2.92 -0.67 -1.69
C SER A 126 2.74 -1.14 -0.25
N ILE A 127 1.85 -2.11 -0.02
CA ILE A 127 1.68 -2.76 1.30
C ILE A 127 3.03 -3.17 1.91
N ALA A 128 3.91 -3.80 1.11
CA ALA A 128 5.23 -4.23 1.58
C ALA A 128 6.08 -3.06 2.10
N SER A 129 6.18 -1.98 1.33
CA SER A 129 6.96 -0.80 1.74
C SER A 129 6.43 -0.14 3.01
N ARG A 130 5.11 -0.16 3.22
CA ARG A 130 4.48 0.43 4.40
C ARG A 130 4.56 -0.47 5.63
N MET A 131 4.48 -1.79 5.44
CA MET A 131 4.78 -2.74 6.52
C MET A 131 6.21 -2.57 7.02
N ASP A 132 7.19 -2.44 6.13
CA ASP A 132 8.59 -2.19 6.50
C ASP A 132 8.74 -0.86 7.26
N ALA A 133 8.03 0.18 6.83
CA ALA A 133 8.04 1.47 7.50
C ALA A 133 7.46 1.40 8.92
N LEU A 134 6.34 0.69 9.11
CA LEU A 134 5.73 0.46 10.41
C LEU A 134 6.65 -0.35 11.33
N GLN A 135 7.27 -1.41 10.81
CA GLN A 135 8.24 -2.21 11.57
C GLN A 135 9.44 -1.36 12.03
N LYS A 136 10.03 -0.57 11.12
CA LYS A 136 11.13 0.37 11.46
C LYS A 136 10.72 1.46 12.46
N ALA A 137 9.43 1.78 12.53
CA ALA A 137 8.88 2.71 13.51
C ALA A 137 8.68 2.09 14.90
N GLY A 138 8.91 0.77 15.05
CA GLY A 138 8.75 0.02 16.30
C GLY A 138 7.36 -0.60 16.49
N CYS A 139 6.60 -0.78 15.41
CA CYS A 139 5.32 -1.46 15.46
C CYS A 139 5.53 -2.97 15.47
N GLU A 140 5.28 -3.61 16.63
CA GLU A 140 5.39 -5.07 16.79
C GLU A 140 4.06 -5.77 16.52
N ARG A 141 2.96 -5.03 16.61
CA ARG A 141 1.61 -5.48 16.27
C ARG A 141 1.11 -4.62 15.12
N ILE A 142 0.76 -5.24 14.01
CA ILE A 142 0.23 -4.54 12.84
C ILE A 142 -1.17 -5.09 12.54
N LEU A 143 -2.18 -4.24 12.67
CA LEU A 143 -3.52 -4.49 12.17
C LEU A 143 -3.57 -4.11 10.70
N VAL A 144 -3.87 -5.07 9.83
CA VAL A 144 -4.16 -4.79 8.42
C VAL A 144 -5.67 -4.60 8.28
N PHE A 145 -6.09 -3.40 7.90
CA PHE A 145 -7.50 -3.01 7.80
C PHE A 145 -7.90 -2.84 6.32
N PRO A 146 -8.59 -3.82 5.72
CA PRO A 146 -9.02 -3.72 4.33
C PRO A 146 -10.18 -2.72 4.17
N LEU A 147 -10.09 -1.88 3.14
CA LEU A 147 -11.09 -0.89 2.74
C LEU A 147 -11.97 -1.37 1.58
#